data_AF-D7L2G5-F1
#
_entry.id   AF-D7L2G5-F1
#
_cell.length_a   1.000
_cell.length_b   1.000
_cell.length_c   1.000
_cell.angle_alpha   90.00
_cell.angle_beta   90.00
_cell.angle_gamma   90.00
#
_symmetry.space_group_name_H-M   'P 1'
#
loop_
_entity.id
_entity.type
_entity.pdbx_description
1 polymer ?
#
loop_
_entity_poly.entity_id
_entity_poly.type
_entity_poly.pdbx_seq_one_letter_code
_entity_poly.pdbx_strand_id
1 'polypeptide(L)'
;MFIKVKLPWDVTIPAEDMDTGLMLQRAIVIRLLEAFGTKKATKDLGYLITPTILENIGEGKIKEQTGEIQFPVVFNGICFKMFKGEVVHGVVQKVHKSGVFLRSGPYEIIYLSHVKMPGYEFIPGEKPIFMNQNMSRIQIGARVRFIVLDTEWREAEKDFMALASIDGDNLGPF
;
A
#
# COMPACT_ATOMS: atom_id res chain seq x y z
N MET A 1 -5.05 9.77 0.03
CA MET A 1 -4.59 8.37 0.11
C MET A 1 -4.62 7.58 -1.22
N PHE A 2 -5.72 7.50 -1.99
CA PHE A 2 -5.70 6.87 -3.33
C PHE A 2 -5.27 7.86 -4.42
N ILE A 3 -4.40 7.44 -5.32
CA ILE A 3 -3.79 8.28 -6.35
C ILE A 3 -3.96 7.61 -7.71
N LYS A 4 -4.43 8.36 -8.71
CA LYS A 4 -4.41 7.93 -10.10
C LYS A 4 -3.04 8.22 -10.70
N VAL A 5 -2.46 7.23 -11.38
CA VAL A 5 -1.15 7.34 -12.02
C VAL A 5 -1.24 6.90 -13.48
N LYS A 6 -0.39 7.47 -14.34
CA LYS A 6 -0.20 7.02 -15.72
C LYS A 6 1.23 6.51 -15.85
N LEU A 7 1.37 5.23 -16.19
CA LEU A 7 2.64 4.52 -16.11
C LEU A 7 3.06 3.97 -17.48
N PRO A 8 4.30 4.25 -17.92
CA PRO A 8 4.94 3.50 -18.99
C PRO A 8 5.44 2.16 -18.45
N TRP A 9 5.33 1.10 -19.25
CA TRP A 9 5.80 -0.24 -18.88
C TRP A 9 6.12 -1.05 -20.13
N ASP A 10 7.11 -1.93 -20.04
CA ASP A 10 7.43 -2.83 -21.14
C ASP A 10 6.89 -4.24 -20.88
N VAL A 11 6.03 -4.72 -21.78
CA VAL A 11 5.45 -6.05 -21.73
C VAL A 11 6.18 -6.95 -22.70
N THR A 12 6.77 -8.03 -22.21
CA THR A 12 7.44 -9.04 -23.05
C THR A 12 6.47 -10.18 -23.35
N ILE A 13 6.38 -10.57 -24.61
CA ILE A 13 5.56 -11.68 -25.10
C ILE A 13 6.49 -12.70 -25.81
N PRO A 14 6.46 -13.98 -25.40
CA PRO A 14 7.13 -15.05 -26.12
C PRO A 14 6.63 -15.15 -27.57
N ALA A 15 7.52 -15.49 -28.52
CA ALA A 15 7.13 -15.61 -29.93
C ALA A 15 6.03 -16.68 -30.16
N GLU A 16 6.00 -17.72 -29.32
CA GLU A 16 4.98 -18.77 -29.32
C GLU A 16 3.58 -18.28 -28.87
N ASP A 17 3.54 -17.25 -28.03
CA ASP A 17 2.31 -16.57 -27.60
C ASP A 17 1.92 -15.41 -28.54
N MET A 18 2.70 -15.19 -29.60
CA MET A 18 2.47 -14.09 -30.54
C MET A 18 1.33 -14.42 -31.49
N ASP A 19 0.16 -13.86 -31.19
CA ASP A 19 -1.01 -13.89 -32.07
C ASP A 19 -1.21 -12.51 -32.74
N THR A 20 -2.25 -12.35 -33.55
CA THR A 20 -2.57 -11.11 -34.27
C THR A 20 -3.84 -10.43 -33.75
N GLY A 21 -3.98 -9.12 -33.98
CA GLY A 21 -5.19 -8.37 -33.66
C GLY A 21 -5.60 -8.43 -32.18
N LEU A 22 -6.86 -8.77 -31.91
CA LEU A 22 -7.43 -8.78 -30.55
C LEU A 22 -6.75 -9.81 -29.62
N MET A 23 -6.22 -10.90 -30.18
CA MET A 23 -5.54 -11.94 -29.40
C MET A 23 -4.19 -11.43 -28.86
N LEU A 24 -3.47 -10.62 -29.64
CA LEU A 24 -2.26 -9.93 -29.18
C LEU A 24 -2.56 -8.95 -28.04
N GLN A 25 -3.60 -8.12 -28.20
CA GLN A 25 -3.99 -7.17 -27.16
C GLN A 25 -4.35 -7.89 -25.86
N ARG A 26 -5.06 -9.02 -25.95
CA ARG A 26 -5.36 -9.87 -24.79
C ARG A 26 -4.09 -10.41 -24.14
N ALA A 27 -3.14 -10.93 -24.92
CA ALA A 27 -1.86 -11.41 -24.40
C ALA A 27 -1.08 -10.29 -23.68
N ILE A 28 -1.03 -9.08 -24.26
CA ILE A 28 -0.42 -7.90 -23.64
C ILE A 28 -1.07 -7.58 -22.30
N VAL A 29 -2.40 -7.57 -22.23
CA VAL A 29 -3.13 -7.28 -20.98
C VAL A 29 -2.84 -8.34 -19.92
N ILE A 30 -2.86 -9.63 -20.28
CA ILE A 30 -2.57 -10.72 -19.34
C ILE A 30 -1.15 -10.57 -18.79
N ARG A 31 -0.15 -10.39 -19.66
CA ARG A 31 1.25 -10.21 -19.26
C ARG A 31 1.48 -8.93 -18.44
N LEU A 32 0.76 -7.85 -18.76
CA LEU A 32 0.77 -6.63 -17.95
C LEU A 32 0.23 -6.88 -16.55
N LEU A 33 -0.91 -7.57 -16.42
CA LEU A 33 -1.50 -7.91 -15.13
C LEU A 33 -0.59 -8.81 -14.30
N GLU A 34 0.02 -9.83 -14.93
CA GLU A 34 1.02 -10.70 -14.29
C GLU A 34 2.20 -9.88 -13.77
N ALA A 35 2.84 -9.09 -14.64
CA ALA A 35 4.00 -8.27 -14.28
C ALA A 35 3.65 -7.24 -13.19
N PHE A 36 2.48 -6.60 -13.27
CA PHE A 36 2.01 -5.65 -12.27
C PHE A 36 1.77 -6.33 -10.92
N GLY A 37 1.13 -7.50 -10.92
CA GLY A 37 0.81 -8.27 -9.72
C GLY A 37 2.04 -8.72 -8.92
N THR A 38 3.20 -8.85 -9.57
CA THR A 38 4.48 -9.17 -8.87
C THR A 38 5.06 -7.99 -8.10
N LYS A 39 4.68 -6.74 -8.43
CA LYS A 39 5.21 -5.54 -7.78
C LYS A 39 4.25 -5.05 -6.69
N LYS A 40 4.69 -5.15 -5.44
CA LYS A 40 3.92 -4.69 -4.28
C LYS A 40 3.80 -3.16 -4.20
N ALA A 41 4.92 -2.46 -4.20
CA ALA A 41 4.98 -1.03 -3.98
C ALA A 41 6.25 -0.41 -4.57
N THR A 42 6.24 0.92 -4.72
CA THR A 42 7.43 1.71 -5.04
C THR A 42 7.52 2.91 -4.10
N LYS A 43 8.74 3.39 -3.85
CA LYS A 43 8.99 4.56 -2.98
C LYS A 43 8.16 5.78 -3.40
N ASP A 44 8.10 6.06 -4.70
CA ASP A 44 7.49 7.29 -5.21
C ASP A 44 5.97 7.17 -5.33
N LEU A 45 5.45 6.05 -5.83
CA LEU A 45 4.02 5.89 -6.12
C LEU A 45 3.22 5.31 -4.95
N GLY A 46 3.87 4.67 -3.98
CA GLY A 46 3.20 3.92 -2.91
C GLY A 46 2.89 2.48 -3.34
N TYR A 47 1.88 1.88 -2.71
CA TYR A 47 1.40 0.53 -3.04
C TYR A 47 0.68 0.54 -4.38
N LEU A 48 1.06 -0.39 -5.25
CA LEU A 48 0.43 -0.58 -6.55
C LEU A 48 -0.83 -1.43 -6.33
N ILE A 49 -2.02 -0.84 -6.58
CA ILE A 49 -3.28 -1.52 -6.28
C ILE A 49 -3.82 -2.25 -7.51
N THR A 50 -4.05 -1.53 -8.59
CA THR A 50 -4.61 -2.13 -9.80
C THR A 50 -4.39 -1.25 -11.03
N PRO A 51 -4.08 -1.82 -12.20
CA PRO A 51 -4.23 -1.12 -13.48
C PRO A 51 -5.72 -0.93 -13.80
N THR A 52 -6.04 0.09 -14.58
CA THR A 52 -7.43 0.48 -14.88
C THR A 52 -7.70 0.57 -16.37
N ILE A 53 -6.95 1.40 -17.10
CA ILE A 53 -7.18 1.66 -18.53
C ILE A 53 -5.86 1.48 -19.25
N LEU A 54 -5.81 0.57 -20.23
CA LEU A 54 -4.72 0.50 -21.18
C LEU A 54 -4.92 1.60 -22.23
N GLU A 55 -4.03 2.59 -22.22
CA GLU A 55 -4.17 3.80 -23.03
C GLU A 55 -3.51 3.66 -24.40
N ASN A 56 -2.31 3.06 -24.42
CA ASN A 56 -1.54 2.92 -25.63
C ASN A 56 -0.69 1.64 -25.61
N ILE A 57 -0.54 1.04 -26.78
CA ILE A 57 0.38 -0.06 -27.07
C ILE A 57 1.24 0.42 -28.24
N GLY A 58 2.53 0.64 -27.99
CA GLY A 58 3.47 0.98 -29.03
C GLY A 58 3.92 -0.24 -29.84
N GLU A 59 4.71 0.01 -30.88
CA GLU A 59 5.24 -1.04 -31.75
C GLU A 59 6.14 -2.01 -30.98
N GLY A 60 5.91 -3.31 -31.20
CA GLY A 60 6.69 -4.38 -30.60
C GLY A 60 8.09 -4.46 -31.22
N LYS A 61 9.11 -4.64 -30.37
CA LYS A 61 10.51 -4.81 -30.80
C LYS A 61 11.00 -6.20 -30.41
N ILE A 62 11.63 -6.89 -31.35
CA ILE A 62 12.21 -8.21 -31.10
C ILE A 62 13.49 -8.04 -30.28
N LYS A 63 13.62 -8.84 -29.21
CA LYS A 63 14.86 -8.99 -28.46
C LYS A 63 15.76 -9.97 -29.20
N GLU A 64 16.88 -9.48 -29.74
CA GLU A 64 17.80 -10.25 -30.59
C GLU A 64 18.29 -11.56 -29.97
N GLN A 65 18.41 -11.63 -28.64
CA GLN A 65 18.94 -12.80 -27.94
C GLN A 65 17.89 -13.87 -27.62
N THR A 66 16.64 -13.47 -27.36
CA THR A 66 15.58 -14.39 -26.88
C THR A 66 14.52 -14.67 -27.95
N GLY A 67 14.44 -13.84 -29.00
CA GLY A 67 13.36 -13.89 -29.99
C GLY A 67 12.01 -13.40 -29.46
N GLU A 68 11.92 -13.03 -28.18
CA GLU A 68 10.72 -12.46 -27.58
C GLU A 68 10.46 -11.05 -28.10
N ILE A 69 9.22 -10.59 -27.98
CA ILE A 69 8.81 -9.28 -28.44
C ILE A 69 8.41 -8.41 -27.27
N GLN A 70 9.01 -7.23 -27.19
CA GLN A 70 8.78 -6.25 -26.15
C GLN A 70 7.89 -5.13 -26.69
N PHE A 71 6.72 -4.97 -26.09
CA PHE A 71 5.76 -3.91 -26.38
C PHE A 71 5.84 -2.82 -25.30
N PRO A 72 6.18 -1.58 -25.66
CA PRO A 72 6.03 -0.46 -24.74
C PRO A 72 4.54 -0.12 -24.60
N VAL A 73 4.02 -0.19 -23.38
CA VAL A 73 2.63 0.13 -23.06
C VAL A 73 2.54 1.32 -22.12
N VAL A 74 1.44 2.06 -22.25
CA VAL A 74 1.07 3.10 -21.28
C VAL A 74 -0.31 2.78 -20.75
N PHE A 75 -0.45 2.75 -19.43
CA PHE A 75 -1.73 2.48 -18.78
C PHE A 75 -1.95 3.38 -17.56
N ASN A 76 -3.21 3.61 -17.22
CA ASN A 76 -3.61 4.24 -15.96
C ASN A 76 -3.71 3.19 -14.87
N GLY A 77 -3.32 3.53 -13.64
CA GLY A 77 -3.46 2.69 -12.47
C GLY A 77 -3.91 3.47 -11.24
N ILE A 78 -4.29 2.73 -10.21
CA ILE A 78 -4.57 3.24 -8.88
C ILE A 78 -3.45 2.79 -7.96
N CYS A 79 -2.87 3.74 -7.23
CA CYS A 79 -1.93 3.50 -6.16
C CYS A 79 -2.53 3.96 -4.82
N PHE A 80 -1.97 3.45 -3.73
CA PHE A 80 -2.29 3.86 -2.37
C PHE A 80 -1.03 4.36 -1.68
N LYS A 81 -1.06 5.59 -1.17
CA LYS A 81 0.04 6.19 -0.42
C LYS A 81 -0.52 7.08 0.68
N MET A 82 -0.04 6.87 1.91
CA MET A 82 -0.33 7.78 3.01
C MET A 82 0.58 8.99 2.94
N PHE A 83 0.04 10.16 3.28
CA PHE A 83 0.81 11.39 3.39
C PHE A 83 0.81 11.92 4.81
N LYS A 84 1.92 12.56 5.19
CA LYS A 84 2.03 13.29 6.44
C LYS A 84 0.89 14.30 6.59
N GLY A 85 0.25 14.29 7.76
CA GLY A 85 -0.90 15.13 8.09
C GLY A 85 -2.26 14.55 7.70
N GLU A 86 -2.32 13.45 6.94
CA GLU A 86 -3.60 12.79 6.65
C GLU A 86 -4.19 12.15 7.91
N VAL A 87 -5.50 12.27 8.09
CA VAL A 87 -6.25 11.54 9.13
C VAL A 87 -6.78 10.25 8.52
N VAL A 88 -6.41 9.12 9.13
CA VAL A 88 -6.67 7.77 8.62
C VAL A 88 -7.30 6.89 9.70
N HIS A 89 -8.06 5.90 9.27
CA HIS A 89 -8.62 4.87 10.15
C HIS A 89 -7.81 3.58 10.02
N GLY A 90 -7.41 3.01 11.15
CA GLY A 90 -6.76 1.70 11.18
C GLY A 90 -7.33 0.78 12.23
N VAL A 91 -6.91 -0.48 12.17
CA VAL A 91 -7.29 -1.52 13.11
C VAL A 91 -6.04 -1.95 13.87
N VAL A 92 -6.12 -1.98 15.19
CA VAL A 92 -5.01 -2.43 16.05
C VAL A 92 -4.76 -3.93 15.82
N GLN A 93 -3.53 -4.26 15.45
CA GLN A 93 -3.07 -5.64 15.25
C GLN A 93 -2.30 -6.17 16.46
N LYS A 94 -1.48 -5.32 17.09
CA LYS A 94 -0.64 -5.69 18.24
C LYS A 94 -0.61 -4.57 19.27
N VAL A 95 -0.53 -4.95 20.54
CA VAL A 95 -0.39 -4.03 21.67
C VAL A 95 0.85 -4.40 22.47
N HIS A 96 1.72 -3.41 22.70
CA HIS A 96 2.91 -3.53 23.53
C HIS A 96 2.94 -2.39 24.55
N LYS A 97 3.78 -2.51 25.58
CA LYS A 97 3.95 -1.45 26.58
C LYS A 97 4.39 -0.10 25.98
N SER A 98 5.18 -0.14 24.90
CA SER A 98 5.69 1.08 24.24
C SER A 98 4.69 1.74 23.29
N GLY A 99 3.60 1.05 22.92
CA GLY A 99 2.66 1.53 21.91
C GLY A 99 1.91 0.40 21.22
N VAL A 100 1.21 0.74 20.15
CA VAL A 100 0.40 -0.21 19.36
C VAL A 100 0.80 -0.21 17.90
N PHE A 101 0.64 -1.37 17.26
CA PHE A 101 0.76 -1.50 15.81
C PHE A 101 -0.63 -1.58 15.21
N LEU A 102 -0.90 -0.73 14.22
CA LEU A 102 -2.12 -0.69 13.46
C LEU A 102 -1.86 -1.11 12.01
N ARG A 103 -2.94 -1.51 11.35
CA ARG A 103 -3.02 -1.72 9.91
C ARG A 103 -4.08 -0.80 9.31
N SER A 104 -3.82 -0.25 8.13
CA SER A 104 -4.83 0.47 7.34
C SER A 104 -4.58 0.28 5.85
N GLY A 105 -5.54 -0.37 5.18
CA GLY A 105 -5.38 -0.76 3.78
C GLY A 105 -4.13 -1.64 3.61
N PRO A 106 -3.25 -1.35 2.63
CA PRO A 106 -2.03 -2.11 2.40
C PRO A 106 -0.88 -1.76 3.37
N TYR A 107 -1.01 -0.72 4.21
CA TYR A 107 -0.03 -0.44 5.25
C TYR A 107 -0.24 -1.42 6.41
N GLU A 108 0.65 -2.40 6.52
CA GLU A 108 0.63 -3.42 7.57
C GLU A 108 1.36 -2.98 8.85
N ILE A 109 2.21 -1.94 8.77
CA ILE A 109 3.05 -1.47 9.89
C ILE A 109 2.83 0.02 10.12
N ILE A 110 1.88 0.34 11.00
CA ILE A 110 1.64 1.70 11.48
C ILE A 110 1.89 1.72 12.99
N TYR A 111 2.90 2.45 13.44
CA TYR A 111 3.26 2.50 14.85
C TYR A 111 2.69 3.75 15.53
N LEU A 112 1.88 3.53 16.57
CA LEU A 112 1.36 4.56 17.46
C LEU A 112 2.03 4.39 18.83
N SER A 113 2.99 5.27 19.12
CA SER A 113 3.72 5.28 20.40
C SER A 113 2.81 5.69 21.55
N HIS A 114 3.04 5.14 22.74
CA HIS A 114 2.37 5.57 23.98
C HIS A 114 2.46 7.07 24.21
N VAL A 115 3.60 7.69 23.88
CA VAL A 115 3.81 9.15 24.03
C VAL A 115 2.87 9.96 23.14
N LYS A 116 2.31 9.34 22.08
CA LYS A 116 1.37 9.94 21.15
C LYS A 116 -0.08 9.51 21.40
N MET A 117 -0.35 8.98 22.60
CA MET A 117 -1.67 8.59 23.09
C MET A 117 -2.00 9.32 24.40
N PRO A 118 -2.17 10.66 24.39
CA PRO A 118 -2.39 11.42 25.62
C PRO A 118 -3.61 10.92 26.39
N GLY A 119 -3.45 10.72 27.70
CA GLY A 119 -4.51 10.25 28.60
C GLY A 119 -4.77 8.75 28.59
N TYR A 120 -4.05 7.97 27.76
CA TYR A 120 -4.13 6.51 27.73
C TYR A 120 -2.98 5.85 28.49
N GLU A 121 -3.31 4.98 29.43
CA GLU A 121 -2.34 4.23 30.23
C GLU A 121 -2.31 2.76 29.84
N PHE A 122 -1.12 2.16 29.90
CA PHE A 122 -0.94 0.75 29.58
C PHE A 122 -1.43 -0.14 30.74
N ILE A 123 -2.29 -1.10 30.43
CA ILE A 123 -2.78 -2.11 31.37
C ILE A 123 -2.22 -3.48 30.96
N PRO A 124 -1.33 -4.07 31.78
CA PRO A 124 -0.78 -5.39 31.52
C PRO A 124 -1.84 -6.48 31.73
N GLY A 125 -1.65 -7.61 31.06
CA GLY A 125 -2.50 -8.79 31.20
C GLY A 125 -2.27 -9.76 30.05
N GLU A 126 -3.05 -10.85 30.01
CA GLU A 126 -3.04 -11.80 28.88
C GLU A 126 -3.43 -11.11 27.57
N LYS A 127 -4.37 -10.16 27.65
CA LYS A 127 -4.77 -9.27 26.56
C LYS A 127 -4.46 -7.84 26.96
N PRO A 128 -3.23 -7.34 26.71
CA PRO A 128 -2.85 -6.00 27.11
C PRO A 128 -3.63 -4.95 26.33
N ILE A 129 -3.95 -3.84 26.99
CA ILE A 129 -4.71 -2.73 26.42
C ILE A 129 -4.11 -1.39 26.84
N PHE A 130 -4.46 -0.33 26.12
CA PHE A 130 -4.38 1.04 26.62
C PHE A 130 -5.78 1.52 26.98
N MET A 131 -5.95 2.18 28.12
CA MET A 131 -7.25 2.69 28.57
C MET A 131 -7.12 4.09 29.14
N ASN A 132 -8.11 4.95 28.87
CA ASN A 132 -8.18 6.29 29.44
C ASN A 132 -9.19 6.39 30.60
N GLN A 133 -9.25 7.56 31.24
CA GLN A 133 -10.15 7.83 32.37
C GLN A 133 -11.64 7.66 32.03
N ASN A 134 -12.01 7.80 30.75
CA ASN A 134 -13.38 7.62 30.26
C ASN A 134 -13.67 6.16 29.89
N MET A 135 -12.83 5.21 30.30
CA MET A 135 -12.93 3.78 29.98
C MET A 135 -12.88 3.45 28.48
N SER A 136 -12.43 4.39 27.63
CA SER A 136 -12.16 4.13 26.21
C SER A 136 -10.89 3.29 26.09
N ARG A 137 -10.89 2.31 25.18
CA ARG A 137 -9.86 1.27 25.08
C ARG A 137 -9.26 1.19 23.70
N ILE A 138 -7.92 1.08 23.65
CA ILE A 138 -7.16 0.67 22.48
C ILE A 138 -6.66 -0.76 22.75
N GLN A 139 -7.23 -1.71 22.03
CA GLN A 139 -6.96 -3.14 22.16
C GLN A 139 -6.93 -3.79 20.78
N ILE A 140 -6.42 -5.01 20.65
CA ILE A 140 -6.44 -5.75 19.38
C ILE A 140 -7.86 -5.77 18.81
N GLY A 141 -7.99 -5.45 17.51
CA GLY A 141 -9.26 -5.35 16.80
C GLY A 141 -9.97 -3.99 16.92
N ALA A 142 -9.56 -3.11 17.84
CA ALA A 142 -10.13 -1.77 17.96
C ALA A 142 -9.84 -0.95 16.70
N ARG A 143 -10.83 -0.18 16.26
CA ARG A 143 -10.68 0.81 15.20
C ARG A 143 -10.21 2.12 15.82
N VAL A 144 -9.18 2.72 15.24
CA VAL A 144 -8.57 3.95 15.75
C VAL A 144 -8.45 4.94 14.60
N ARG A 145 -8.90 6.17 14.85
CA ARG A 145 -8.68 7.31 13.98
C ARG A 145 -7.42 8.02 14.44
N PHE A 146 -6.43 8.15 13.56
CA PHE A 146 -5.14 8.74 13.88
C PHE A 146 -4.69 9.68 12.76
N ILE A 147 -3.78 10.60 13.09
CA ILE A 147 -3.08 11.42 12.11
C ILE A 147 -1.72 10.79 11.77
N VAL A 148 -1.36 10.77 10.50
CA VAL A 148 -0.06 10.29 10.01
C VAL A 148 1.00 11.35 10.30
N LEU A 149 1.98 11.04 11.14
CA LEU A 149 3.10 11.93 11.45
C LEU A 149 4.19 11.86 10.37
N ASP A 150 4.49 10.66 9.89
CA ASP A 150 5.48 10.42 8.85
C ASP A 150 5.32 9.03 8.23
N THR A 151 5.95 8.82 7.07
CA THR A 151 6.03 7.53 6.40
C THR A 151 7.46 7.25 5.97
N GLU A 152 7.93 6.03 6.22
CA GLU A 152 9.26 5.57 5.86
C GLU A 152 9.17 4.45 4.81
N TRP A 153 9.97 4.57 3.75
CA TRP A 153 10.14 3.52 2.75
C TRP A 153 11.25 2.56 3.16
N ARG A 154 10.94 1.27 3.18
CA ARG A 154 11.89 0.20 3.48
C ARG A 154 12.28 -0.52 2.20
N GLU A 155 13.49 -0.24 1.72
CA GLU A 155 13.99 -0.69 0.42
C GLU A 155 14.07 -2.22 0.32
N ALA A 156 14.47 -2.91 1.41
CA ALA A 156 14.66 -4.36 1.41
C ALA A 156 13.34 -5.12 1.30
N GLU A 157 12.31 -4.69 2.02
CA GLU A 157 10.98 -5.29 2.01
C GLU A 157 10.07 -4.76 0.89
N LYS A 158 10.51 -3.70 0.20
CA LYS A 158 9.71 -2.93 -0.76
C LYS A 158 8.36 -2.55 -0.14
N ASP A 159 8.42 -1.99 1.06
CA ASP A 159 7.25 -1.75 1.91
C ASP A 159 7.34 -0.41 2.63
N PHE A 160 6.24 0.00 3.26
CA PHE A 160 6.19 1.22 4.05
C PHE A 160 5.91 0.96 5.54
N MET A 161 6.50 1.79 6.39
CA MET A 161 6.08 1.99 7.76
C MET A 161 5.49 3.39 7.92
N ALA A 162 4.48 3.56 8.76
CA ALA A 162 3.98 4.88 9.14
C ALA A 162 4.09 5.11 10.65
N LEU A 163 4.32 6.36 11.03
CA LEU A 163 4.21 6.83 12.41
C LEU A 163 2.88 7.54 12.58
N ALA A 164 2.17 7.23 13.67
CA ALA A 164 0.84 7.73 13.94
C ALA A 164 0.78 8.52 15.27
N SER A 165 -0.23 9.38 15.36
CA SER A 165 -0.59 10.10 16.59
C SER A 165 -2.10 10.14 16.77
N ILE A 166 -2.55 10.09 18.03
CA ILE A 166 -3.91 10.47 18.42
C ILE A 166 -3.92 11.72 19.30
N ASP A 167 -2.77 12.39 19.42
CA ASP A 167 -2.64 13.73 19.99
C ASP A 167 -3.22 14.75 19.02
N GLY A 168 -4.50 15.10 19.23
CA GLY A 168 -5.27 16.03 18.40
C GLY A 168 -6.78 15.82 18.56
N ASP A 169 -7.55 16.78 18.05
CA ASP A 169 -9.00 16.77 18.20
C ASP A 169 -9.67 15.66 17.37
N ASN A 170 -10.68 15.00 17.96
CA ASN A 170 -11.48 13.95 17.31
C ASN A 170 -10.66 12.75 16.79
N LEU A 171 -9.52 12.44 17.45
CA LEU A 171 -8.70 11.25 17.22
C LEU A 171 -8.91 10.22 18.36
N GLY A 172 -8.51 8.97 18.12
CA GLY A 172 -8.64 7.87 19.06
C GLY A 172 -9.61 6.77 18.61
N PRO A 173 -9.98 5.85 19.52
CA PRO A 173 -10.93 4.77 19.28
C PRO A 173 -12.34 5.25 18.92
N PHE A 174 -13.04 4.51 18.06
CA PHE A 174 -14.44 4.74 17.70
C PHE A 174 -15.18 3.44 17.34
#